data_AF-A0A0A9CS90-F1
#
_entry.id   AF-A0A0A9CS90-F1
#
_cell.length_a   1.000
_cell.length_b   1.000
_cell.length_c   1.000
_cell.angle_alpha   90.00
_cell.angle_beta   90.00
_cell.angle_gamma   90.00
#
_symmetry.space_group_name_H-M   'P 1'
#
loop_
_entity.id
_entity.type
_entity.pdbx_description
1 polymer ?
#
loop_
_entity_poly.entity_id
_entity_poly.type
_entity_poly.pdbx_seq_one_letter_code
_entity_poly.pdbx_strand_id
1 'polypeptide(L)'
;MVERKRGAIVNIGSGAASVVPSDPLYSVYAATKAYVDQFSRCLYVEYKSKGIDVQCQVPLYVATKMASIRKSSFMVPSADTYARAAVRHIGYEPRCTPYWPHSVMWFLISMLPESLVDSVRLNMCIKIRKKGQAKDAKKKAQ
;
A
#
# COMPACT_ATOMS: atom_id res chain seq x y z
N MET A 1 -7.54 -20.23 15.84
CA MET A 1 -6.90 -19.13 16.59
C MET A 1 -7.73 -18.73 17.81
N VAL A 2 -9.06 -18.60 17.67
CA VAL A 2 -9.97 -18.23 18.78
C VAL A 2 -9.85 -19.17 19.98
N GLU A 3 -9.95 -20.50 19.78
CA GLU A 3 -9.80 -21.48 20.87
C GLU A 3 -8.45 -21.38 21.60
N ARG A 4 -7.38 -21.05 20.85
CA ARG A 4 -6.01 -20.87 21.37
C ARG A 4 -5.80 -19.49 22.02
N LYS A 5 -6.77 -18.57 21.89
CA LYS A 5 -6.70 -17.16 22.33
C LYS A 5 -5.41 -16.43 21.91
N ARG A 6 -4.82 -16.84 20.79
CA ARG A 6 -3.56 -16.31 20.26
C ARG A 6 -3.50 -16.47 18.75
N GLY A 7 -3.22 -15.39 18.04
CA GLY A 7 -2.98 -15.40 16.61
C GLY A 7 -2.79 -14.00 16.04
N ALA A 8 -2.24 -13.92 14.84
CA ALA A 8 -2.15 -12.69 14.06
C ALA A 8 -2.56 -12.94 12.61
N ILE A 9 -3.35 -12.03 12.04
CA ILE A 9 -3.70 -11.99 10.62
C ILE A 9 -3.13 -10.69 10.05
N VAL A 10 -2.29 -10.79 9.02
CA VAL A 10 -1.70 -9.63 8.36
C VAL A 10 -2.20 -9.58 6.93
N ASN A 11 -2.99 -8.54 6.65
CA ASN A 11 -3.49 -8.24 5.31
C ASN A 11 -2.67 -7.11 4.70
N ILE A 12 -2.45 -7.17 3.39
CA ILE A 12 -1.69 -6.15 2.65
C ILE A 12 -2.67 -5.25 1.89
N GLY A 13 -2.89 -4.06 2.43
CA GLY A 13 -3.56 -2.95 1.78
C GLY A 13 -2.63 -2.23 0.79
N SER A 14 -2.83 -0.93 0.60
CA SER A 14 -1.96 -0.10 -0.23
C SER A 14 -2.10 1.36 0.13
N GLY A 15 -1.00 2.11 0.09
CA GLY A 15 -1.05 3.56 0.18
C GLY A 15 -1.85 4.20 -0.95
N ALA A 16 -2.04 3.49 -2.08
CA ALA A 16 -2.93 3.91 -3.17
C ALA A 16 -4.41 4.06 -2.74
N ALA A 17 -4.81 3.41 -1.65
CA ALA A 17 -6.19 3.45 -1.15
C ALA A 17 -6.32 4.19 0.21
N SER A 18 -5.25 4.23 0.99
CA SER A 18 -5.30 4.76 2.37
C SER A 18 -4.47 6.03 2.59
N VAL A 19 -3.53 6.35 1.70
CA VAL A 19 -2.60 7.48 1.86
C VAL A 19 -2.87 8.59 0.84
N VAL A 20 -3.17 8.24 -0.41
CA VAL A 20 -3.58 9.21 -1.44
C VAL A 20 -5.10 9.33 -1.49
N PRO A 21 -5.67 10.50 -1.84
CA PRO A 21 -7.11 10.69 -1.96
C PRO A 21 -7.72 9.83 -3.08
N SER A 22 -7.06 9.78 -4.24
CA SER A 22 -7.46 8.92 -5.35
C SER A 22 -6.27 8.32 -6.11
N ASP A 23 -6.50 7.19 -6.79
CA ASP A 23 -5.51 6.53 -7.67
C ASP A 23 -6.05 6.37 -9.11
N PRO A 24 -6.13 7.47 -9.88
CA PRO A 24 -6.70 7.46 -11.22
C PRO A 24 -5.95 6.51 -12.17
N LEU A 25 -6.70 5.88 -13.08
CA LEU A 25 -6.25 4.79 -13.97
C LEU A 25 -5.92 3.46 -13.26
N TYR A 26 -6.09 3.40 -11.94
CA TYR A 26 -5.94 2.20 -11.10
C TYR A 26 -7.15 1.99 -10.17
N SER A 27 -8.34 2.46 -10.58
CA SER A 27 -9.56 2.49 -9.75
C SER A 27 -9.94 1.14 -9.14
N VAL A 28 -9.94 0.07 -9.94
CA VAL A 28 -10.26 -1.28 -9.44
C VAL A 28 -9.24 -1.72 -8.40
N TYR A 29 -7.95 -1.47 -8.64
CA TYR A 29 -6.90 -1.80 -7.69
C TYR A 29 -7.09 -1.03 -6.36
N ALA A 30 -7.27 0.30 -6.42
CA ALA A 30 -7.49 1.11 -5.23
C ALA A 30 -8.75 0.68 -4.46
N ALA A 31 -9.87 0.44 -5.14
CA ALA A 31 -11.12 -0.02 -4.53
C ALA A 31 -10.94 -1.36 -3.79
N THR A 32 -10.24 -2.33 -4.40
CA THR A 32 -9.97 -3.62 -3.74
C THR A 32 -9.10 -3.45 -2.50
N LYS A 33 -8.15 -2.52 -2.52
CA LYS A 33 -7.27 -2.25 -1.38
C LYS A 33 -7.97 -1.46 -0.27
N ALA A 34 -8.90 -0.57 -0.61
CA ALA A 34 -9.78 0.09 0.35
C ALA A 34 -10.69 -0.93 1.07
N TYR A 35 -11.24 -1.89 0.32
CA TYR A 35 -12.00 -3.01 0.90
C TYR A 35 -11.16 -3.79 1.90
N VAL A 36 -9.93 -4.19 1.52
CA VAL A 36 -9.03 -4.92 2.42
C VAL A 36 -8.73 -4.12 3.69
N ASP A 37 -8.53 -2.80 3.57
CA ASP A 37 -8.30 -1.92 4.72
C ASP A 37 -9.50 -1.94 5.69
N GLN A 38 -10.69 -1.67 5.17
CA GLN A 38 -11.90 -1.63 5.99
C GLN A 38 -12.23 -3.00 6.58
N PHE A 39 -12.15 -4.07 5.79
CA PHE A 39 -12.39 -5.44 6.24
C PHE A 39 -11.47 -5.82 7.41
N SER A 40 -10.17 -5.51 7.30
CA SER A 40 -9.19 -5.82 8.33
C SER A 40 -9.46 -5.06 9.64
N ARG A 41 -9.87 -3.78 9.53
CA ARG A 41 -10.21 -2.96 10.71
C ARG A 41 -11.46 -3.44 11.42
N CYS A 42 -12.49 -3.89 10.69
CA CYS A 42 -13.67 -4.52 11.28
C CYS A 42 -13.27 -5.79 12.04
N LEU A 43 -12.52 -6.69 11.40
CA LEU A 43 -12.05 -7.92 12.04
C LEU A 43 -11.17 -7.67 13.27
N TYR A 44 -10.32 -6.64 13.25
CA TYR A 44 -9.55 -6.26 14.42
C TYR A 44 -10.47 -6.00 15.62
N VAL A 45 -11.51 -5.18 15.45
CA VAL A 45 -12.46 -4.87 16.53
C VAL A 45 -13.22 -6.12 16.99
N GLU A 46 -13.70 -6.95 16.05
CA GLU A 46 -14.48 -8.15 16.34
C GLU A 46 -13.69 -9.26 17.07
N TYR A 47 -12.37 -9.31 16.87
CA TYR A 47 -11.53 -10.41 17.34
C TYR A 47 -10.42 -10.01 18.32
N LYS A 48 -10.20 -8.70 18.60
CA LYS A 48 -9.18 -8.25 19.56
C LYS A 48 -9.40 -8.85 20.96
N SER A 49 -10.65 -8.85 21.45
CA SER A 49 -11.02 -9.46 22.74
C SER A 49 -10.85 -10.98 22.78
N LYS A 50 -10.75 -11.63 21.62
CA LYS A 50 -10.51 -13.07 21.46
C LYS A 50 -9.02 -13.43 21.34
N GLY A 51 -8.12 -12.46 21.57
CA GLY A 51 -6.67 -12.67 21.51
C GLY A 51 -6.10 -12.80 20.10
N ILE A 52 -6.81 -12.30 19.09
CA ILE A 52 -6.35 -12.29 17.69
C ILE A 52 -6.09 -10.85 17.28
N ASP A 53 -4.88 -10.59 16.80
CA ASP A 53 -4.52 -9.30 16.23
C ASP A 53 -4.72 -9.33 14.71
N VAL A 54 -5.49 -8.40 14.18
CA VAL A 54 -5.70 -8.26 12.73
C VAL A 54 -5.14 -6.93 12.27
N GLN A 55 -4.15 -6.97 11.38
CA GLN A 55 -3.44 -5.78 10.94
C GLN A 55 -3.50 -5.64 9.42
N CYS A 56 -3.86 -4.45 8.96
CA CYS A 56 -3.72 -4.02 7.56
C CYS A 56 -2.42 -3.22 7.39
N GLN A 57 -1.48 -3.74 6.64
CA GLN A 57 -0.28 -3.01 6.28
C GLN A 57 -0.49 -2.34 4.92
N VAL A 58 -0.31 -1.02 4.84
CA VAL A 58 -0.61 -0.20 3.65
C VAL A 58 0.68 0.33 3.01
N PRO A 59 1.49 -0.49 2.32
CA PRO A 59 2.73 -0.04 1.71
C PRO A 59 2.51 1.08 0.70
N LEU A 60 3.40 2.09 0.72
CA LEU A 60 3.72 2.88 -0.47
C LEU A 60 4.67 2.07 -1.38
N TYR A 61 5.36 2.71 -2.32
CA TYR A 61 6.19 1.99 -3.29
C TYR A 61 7.25 1.10 -2.62
N VAL A 62 7.30 -0.17 -3.03
CA VAL A 62 8.35 -1.14 -2.65
C VAL A 62 8.99 -1.65 -3.94
N ALA A 63 10.32 -1.75 -3.95
CA ALA A 63 11.08 -2.22 -5.11
C ALA A 63 10.80 -3.70 -5.39
N THR A 64 9.87 -3.96 -6.30
CA THR A 64 9.40 -5.28 -6.69
C THR A 64 9.20 -5.38 -8.20
N LYS A 65 9.19 -6.61 -8.72
CA LYS A 65 8.85 -6.88 -10.13
C LYS A 65 7.44 -6.39 -10.49
N MET A 66 6.47 -6.57 -9.58
CA MET A 66 5.09 -6.12 -9.75
C MET A 66 4.99 -4.59 -9.94
N ALA A 67 5.71 -3.82 -9.11
CA ALA A 67 5.75 -2.37 -9.23
C ALA A 67 6.60 -1.87 -10.43
N SER A 68 7.27 -2.77 -11.15
CA SER A 68 8.26 -2.44 -12.19
C SER A 68 9.40 -1.54 -11.69
N ILE A 69 9.71 -1.59 -10.38
CA ILE A 69 10.80 -0.82 -9.75
C ILE A 69 11.95 -1.78 -9.45
N ARG A 70 13.10 -1.56 -10.08
CA ARG A 70 14.28 -2.45 -9.95
C ARG A 70 15.24 -2.07 -8.83
N LYS A 71 15.39 -0.77 -8.55
CA LYS A 71 16.34 -0.26 -7.56
C LYS A 71 15.59 0.27 -6.36
N SER A 72 15.98 -0.17 -5.17
CA SER A 72 15.52 0.42 -3.93
C SER A 72 16.17 1.78 -3.69
N SER A 73 15.50 2.62 -2.93
CA SER A 73 15.99 3.90 -2.43
C SER A 73 15.48 4.12 -1.00
N PHE A 74 15.85 5.24 -0.39
CA PHE A 74 15.38 5.57 0.97
C PHE A 74 13.85 5.65 1.08
N MET A 75 13.16 6.18 0.06
CA MET A 75 11.69 6.27 0.05
C MET A 75 11.02 5.03 -0.57
N VAL A 76 11.81 4.11 -1.15
CA VAL A 76 11.32 2.92 -1.84
C VAL A 76 12.15 1.72 -1.38
N PRO A 77 11.79 1.08 -0.25
CA PRO A 77 12.59 0.01 0.32
C PRO A 77 12.64 -1.22 -0.61
N SER A 78 13.63 -2.07 -0.41
CA SER A 78 13.60 -3.42 -0.99
C SER A 78 12.49 -4.26 -0.37
N ALA A 79 12.04 -5.31 -1.06
CA ALA A 79 11.07 -6.26 -0.54
C ALA A 79 11.50 -6.84 0.81
N ASP A 80 12.77 -7.24 0.97
CA ASP A 80 13.29 -7.77 2.23
C ASP A 80 13.30 -6.75 3.36
N THR A 81 13.63 -5.49 3.05
CA THR A 81 13.63 -4.41 4.03
C THR A 81 12.22 -4.13 4.52
N TYR A 82 11.26 -4.06 3.59
CA TYR A 82 9.85 -3.90 3.94
C TYR A 82 9.33 -5.11 4.73
N ALA A 83 9.66 -6.34 4.33
CA ALA A 83 9.25 -7.56 5.03
C ALA A 83 9.78 -7.63 6.47
N ARG A 84 11.04 -7.25 6.71
CA ARG A 84 11.60 -7.14 8.06
C ARG A 84 10.86 -6.12 8.91
N ALA A 85 10.53 -4.96 8.34
CA ALA A 85 9.76 -3.94 9.03
C ALA A 85 8.32 -4.41 9.32
N ALA A 86 7.68 -5.05 8.33
CA ALA A 86 6.34 -5.63 8.42
C ALA A 86 6.21 -6.61 9.57
N VAL A 87 7.12 -7.58 9.68
CA VAL A 87 7.08 -8.61 10.75
C VAL A 87 7.28 -7.98 12.13
N ARG A 88 8.18 -6.99 12.24
CA ARG A 88 8.44 -6.30 13.51
C ARG A 88 7.26 -5.47 14.01
N HIS A 89 6.34 -5.08 13.14
CA HIS A 89 5.22 -4.20 13.46
C HIS A 89 3.91 -4.95 13.74
N ILE A 90 3.91 -6.29 13.69
CA ILE A 90 2.71 -7.09 14.01
C ILE A 90 2.32 -6.86 15.48
N GLY A 91 1.05 -6.56 15.73
CA GLY A 91 0.48 -6.44 17.08
C GLY A 91 0.36 -5.03 17.65
N TYR A 92 0.85 -4.00 16.97
CA TYR A 92 0.81 -2.62 17.45
C TYR A 92 -0.49 -1.91 17.10
N GLU A 93 -0.81 -1.80 15.80
CA GLU A 93 -1.95 -1.04 15.30
C GLU A 93 -2.74 -1.85 14.25
N PRO A 94 -4.07 -1.62 14.13
CA PRO A 94 -4.90 -2.29 13.14
C PRO A 94 -4.60 -1.88 11.69
N ARG A 95 -4.02 -0.69 11.47
CA ARG A 95 -3.59 -0.20 10.16
C ARG A 95 -2.28 0.54 10.29
N CYS A 96 -1.28 0.20 9.48
CA CYS A 96 0.04 0.80 9.60
C CYS A 96 0.83 0.86 8.28
N THR A 97 1.82 1.76 8.24
CA THR A 97 2.93 1.78 7.27
C THR A 97 4.21 1.34 7.98
N PRO A 98 4.55 0.04 8.01
CA PRO A 98 5.59 -0.49 8.90
C PRO A 98 7.00 0.03 8.59
N TYR A 99 7.23 0.53 7.38
CA TYR A 99 8.48 1.21 7.02
C TYR A 99 8.36 2.71 7.32
N TRP A 100 9.04 3.18 8.37
CA TRP A 100 8.86 4.55 8.90
C TRP A 100 8.98 5.70 7.88
N PRO A 101 9.83 5.65 6.82
CA PRO A 101 9.84 6.70 5.80
C PRO A 101 8.51 6.81 5.05
N HIS A 102 7.77 5.69 4.92
CA HIS A 102 6.40 5.73 4.39
C HIS A 102 5.44 6.47 5.32
N SER A 103 5.61 6.38 6.65
CA SER A 103 4.81 7.15 7.61
C SER A 103 5.07 8.65 7.47
N VAL A 104 6.33 9.05 7.24
CA VAL A 104 6.67 10.46 6.95
C VAL A 104 6.06 10.90 5.63
N MET A 105 6.15 10.09 4.57
CA MET A 105 5.50 10.40 3.30
C MET A 105 3.98 10.53 3.44
N TRP A 106 3.34 9.66 4.22
CA TRP A 106 1.92 9.79 4.53
C TRP A 106 1.63 11.14 5.18
N PHE A 107 2.33 11.46 6.27
CA PHE A 107 2.14 12.73 6.95
C PHE A 107 2.28 13.94 6.00
N LEU A 108 3.32 13.96 5.16
CA LEU A 108 3.52 15.02 4.18
C LEU A 108 2.39 15.09 3.14
N ILE A 109 1.91 13.95 2.62
CA ILE A 109 0.79 13.89 1.67
C ILE A 109 -0.50 14.40 2.33
N SER A 110 -0.74 14.06 3.60
CA SER A 110 -1.94 14.47 4.33
C SER A 110 -2.00 15.98 4.62
N MET A 111 -0.88 16.70 4.50
CA MET A 111 -0.85 18.16 4.62
C MET A 111 -1.15 18.88 3.30
N LEU A 112 -1.18 18.18 2.17
CA LEU A 112 -1.43 18.78 0.85
C LEU A 112 -2.93 18.77 0.53
N PRO A 113 -3.45 19.78 -0.18
CA PRO A 113 -4.82 19.76 -0.69
C PRO A 113 -5.05 18.55 -1.62
N GLU A 114 -6.21 17.90 -1.51
CA GLU A 114 -6.52 16.69 -2.30
C GLU A 114 -6.41 16.93 -3.80
N SER A 115 -6.88 18.08 -4.29
CA SER A 115 -6.81 18.44 -5.71
C SER A 115 -5.37 18.51 -6.24
N LEU A 116 -4.41 18.92 -5.41
CA LEU A 116 -2.99 18.92 -5.76
C LEU A 116 -2.45 17.50 -5.85
N VAL A 117 -2.74 16.67 -4.84
CA VAL A 117 -2.29 15.26 -4.81
C VAL A 117 -2.86 14.50 -6.00
N ASP A 118 -4.16 14.65 -6.27
CA ASP A 118 -4.85 14.04 -7.41
C ASP A 118 -4.29 14.49 -8.75
N SER A 119 -4.01 15.79 -8.91
CA SER A 119 -3.40 16.33 -10.13
C SER A 119 -2.00 15.75 -10.38
N VAL A 120 -1.18 15.67 -9.34
CA VAL A 120 0.16 15.04 -9.42
C VAL A 120 0.03 13.56 -9.75
N ARG A 121 -0.90 12.86 -9.10
CA ARG A 121 -1.12 11.42 -9.27
C ARG A 121 -1.62 11.08 -10.67
N LEU A 122 -2.61 11.81 -11.18
CA LEU A 122 -3.13 11.66 -12.53
C LEU A 122 -2.03 11.86 -13.58
N ASN A 123 -1.25 12.93 -13.45
CA ASN A 123 -0.13 13.21 -14.35
C ASN A 123 0.92 12.08 -14.34
N MET A 124 1.23 11.52 -13.17
CA MET A 124 2.11 10.37 -13.04
C MET A 124 1.52 9.13 -13.74
N CYS A 125 0.26 8.79 -13.49
CA CYS A 125 -0.41 7.63 -14.09
C CYS A 125 -0.50 7.75 -15.62
N ILE A 126 -0.79 8.93 -16.16
CA ILE A 126 -0.79 9.19 -17.61
C ILE A 126 0.60 8.95 -18.21
N LYS A 127 1.66 9.45 -17.56
CA LYS A 127 3.05 9.24 -18.01
C LYS A 127 3.42 7.76 -18.03
N ILE A 128 3.03 7.00 -17.00
CA ILE A 128 3.25 5.55 -16.93
C ILE A 128 2.50 4.85 -18.07
N ARG A 129 1.22 5.16 -18.26
CA ARG A 129 0.39 4.58 -19.33
C ARG A 129 0.98 4.86 -20.72
N LYS A 130 1.37 6.11 -21.00
CA LYS A 130 1.99 6.49 -22.29
C LYS A 130 3.29 5.69 -22.54
N LYS A 131 4.14 5.53 -21.52
CA LYS A 131 5.36 4.69 -21.63
C LYS A 131 5.04 3.22 -21.91
N GLY A 132 4.01 2.67 -21.26
CA GLY A 132 3.54 1.31 -21.50
C GLY A 132 3.06 1.12 -22.95
N GLN A 133 2.17 1.99 -23.41
CA GLN A 133 1.64 1.96 -24.78
C GLN A 133 2.75 2.09 -25.85
N ALA A 134 3.74 2.97 -25.63
CA ALA A 134 4.87 3.10 -26.53
C ALA A 134 5.74 1.83 -26.59
N LYS A 135 5.89 1.11 -25.46
CA LYS A 135 6.61 -0.17 -25.41
C LYS A 135 5.85 -1.27 -26.13
N ASP A 136 4.53 -1.31 -25.99
CA ASP A 136 3.69 -2.31 -26.65
C ASP A 136 3.61 -2.08 -28.16
N ALA A 137 3.56 -0.82 -28.61
CA ALA A 137 3.63 -0.48 -30.03
C ALA A 137 4.95 -0.94 -30.67
N LYS A 138 6.09 -0.73 -29.99
CA LYS A 138 7.41 -1.22 -30.46
C LYS A 138 7.47 -2.74 -30.56
N LYS A 139 6.86 -3.47 -29.62
CA LYS A 139 6.80 -4.93 -29.65
C LYS A 139 5.94 -5.48 -30.79
N LYS A 140 4.88 -4.76 -31.18
CA LYS A 140 4.01 -5.16 -32.30
C LYS A 140 4.62 -4.90 -33.67
N ALA A 141 5.62 -4.01 -33.73
CA ALA A 141 6.34 -3.66 -34.96
C ALA A 141 7.59 -4.52 -35.20
N GLN A 142 7.94 -5.40 -34.25
CA GLN A 142 8.99 -6.42 -34.36
C GLN A 142 8.35 -7.77 -34.67
#